data_AF-A0A2N0WM84-F1
#
_entry.id   AF-A0A2N0WM84-F1
#
_cell.length_a   1.000
_cell.length_b   1.000
_cell.length_c   1.000
_cell.angle_alpha   90.00
_cell.angle_beta   90.00
_cell.angle_gamma   90.00
#
_symmetry.space_group_name_H-M   'P 1'
#
loop_
_entity.id
_entity.type
_entity.pdbx_description
1 polymer ?
#
loop_
_entity_poly.entity_id
_entity_poly.type
_entity_poly.pdbx_seq_one_letter_code
_entity_poly.pdbx_strand_id
1 'polypeptide(L)' 'MSKSKSNQTPMTTKAAARIQSSEAKTSGGQVSSKGFAARAARAAANNNKNG' A
#
# COMPACT_ATOMS: atom_id res chain seq x y z
N MET A 1 -21.87 9.67 9.46
CA MET A 1 -21.55 8.27 9.12
C MET A 1 -20.17 7.93 9.70
N SER A 2 -20.09 7.49 10.96
CA SER A 2 -18.82 6.99 11.52
C SER A 2 -18.45 5.69 10.81
N LYS A 3 -17.38 5.71 10.02
CA LYS A 3 -16.80 4.50 9.42
C LYS A 3 -16.30 3.65 10.59
N SER A 4 -17.02 2.58 10.93
CA SER A 4 -16.55 1.57 11.87
C SER A 4 -15.16 1.11 11.40
N LYS A 5 -14.15 1.27 12.26
CA LYS A 5 -12.81 0.69 12.04
C LYS A 5 -13.02 -0.81 11.83
N SER A 6 -13.00 -1.25 10.58
CA SER A 6 -12.98 -2.68 10.28
C SER A 6 -11.77 -3.28 10.99
N ASN A 7 -11.89 -4.49 11.54
CA ASN A 7 -10.80 -5.25 12.17
C ASN A 7 -9.63 -5.62 11.21
N GLN A 8 -9.46 -4.85 10.14
CA GLN A 8 -8.43 -5.00 9.13
C GLN A 8 -7.16 -4.31 9.62
N THR A 9 -6.05 -5.03 9.49
CA THR A 9 -4.73 -4.48 9.78
C THR A 9 -4.46 -3.32 8.82
N PRO A 10 -4.16 -2.11 9.32
CA PRO A 10 -3.89 -0.98 8.46
C PRO A 10 -2.64 -1.27 7.61
N MET A 11 -2.70 -0.93 6.33
CA MET A 11 -1.53 -0.96 5.45
C MET A 11 -0.45 -0.04 6.02
N THR A 12 0.76 -0.58 6.26
CA THR A 12 1.91 0.17 6.77
C THR A 12 2.89 0.50 5.65
N THR A 13 3.73 1.51 5.86
CA THR A 13 4.82 1.87 4.92
C THR A 13 5.77 0.70 4.68
N LYS A 14 6.09 -0.08 5.73
CA LYS A 14 6.92 -1.29 5.64
C LYS A 14 6.27 -2.38 4.78
N ALA A 15 4.97 -2.59 4.91
CA ALA A 15 4.24 -3.54 4.07
C ALA A 15 4.18 -3.08 2.61
N ALA A 16 3.89 -1.79 2.37
CA ALA A 16 3.88 -1.21 1.03
C ALA A 16 5.25 -1.33 0.34
N ALA A 17 6.36 -1.07 1.04
CA ALA A 17 7.71 -1.22 0.49
C ALA A 17 8.02 -2.66 0.07
N ARG A 18 7.56 -3.65 0.84
CA ARG A 18 7.71 -5.07 0.47
C ARG A 18 6.96 -5.38 -0.82
N ILE A 19 5.71 -4.93 -0.92
CA ILE A 19 4.84 -5.13 -2.09
C ILE A 19 5.44 -4.46 -3.33
N GLN A 20 5.93 -3.22 -3.20
CA GLN A 20 6.64 -2.52 -4.27
C GLN A 20 7.89 -3.28 -4.70
N SER A 21 8.70 -3.78 -3.75
CA SER A 21 9.91 -4.52 -4.07
C SER A 21 9.62 -5.82 -4.81
N SER A 22 8.56 -6.54 -4.43
CA SER A 22 8.17 -7.79 -5.10
C SER A 22 7.70 -7.54 -6.52
N GLU A 23 6.88 -6.50 -6.75
CA GLU A 23 6.44 -6.16 -8.11
C GLU A 23 7.62 -5.71 -8.96
N ALA A 24 8.45 -4.78 -8.45
CA ALA A 24 9.63 -4.29 -9.15
C ALA A 24 10.59 -5.43 -9.55
N LYS A 25 10.79 -6.43 -8.69
CA LYS A 25 11.63 -7.60 -9.03
C LYS A 25 11.08 -8.38 -10.23
N THR A 26 9.77 -8.50 -10.34
CA THR A 26 9.11 -9.27 -11.42
C THR A 26 9.01 -8.50 -12.74
N SER A 27 9.10 -7.17 -12.70
CA SER A 27 8.84 -6.27 -13.83
C SER A 27 10.10 -5.52 -14.32
N GLY A 28 11.29 -5.94 -13.89
CA GLY A 28 12.55 -5.28 -14.28
C GLY A 28 12.76 -3.90 -13.65
N GLY A 29 12.22 -3.67 -12.46
CA GLY A 29 12.36 -2.44 -11.69
C GLY A 29 11.17 -1.49 -11.79
N GLN A 30 10.12 -1.84 -12.54
CA GLN A 30 8.96 -0.97 -12.77
C GLN A 30 7.77 -1.29 -11.86
N VAL A 31 7.00 -0.30 -11.46
CA VAL A 31 5.76 -0.54 -10.71
C VAL A 31 4.62 0.07 -11.49
N SER A 32 3.59 -0.72 -11.76
CA SER A 32 2.41 -0.23 -12.49
C SER A 32 1.64 0.77 -11.62
N SER A 33 1.36 1.95 -12.18
CA SER A 33 0.61 3.03 -11.51
C SER A 33 -0.84 2.65 -11.18
N LYS A 34 -1.40 1.64 -11.86
CA LYS A 34 -2.75 1.10 -11.61
C LYS A 34 -2.73 -0.25 -10.89
N GLY A 35 -1.54 -0.80 -10.63
CA GLY A 35 -1.31 -2.10 -10.02
C GLY A 35 -1.54 -2.13 -8.51
N PHE A 36 -1.32 -3.30 -7.92
CA PHE A 36 -1.55 -3.53 -6.50
C PHE A 36 -0.55 -2.76 -5.62
N ALA A 37 0.73 -2.69 -5.98
CA ALA A 37 1.71 -1.90 -5.23
C ALA A 37 1.40 -0.41 -5.19
N ALA A 38 0.89 0.16 -6.29
CA ALA A 38 0.45 1.56 -6.30
C ALA A 38 -0.71 1.80 -5.32
N ARG A 39 -1.65 0.85 -5.23
CA ARG A 39 -2.76 0.91 -4.25
C ARG A 39 -2.26 0.73 -2.82
N ALA A 40 -1.31 -0.18 -2.59
CA ALA A 40 -0.70 -0.38 -1.28
C ALA A 40 0.05 0.87 -0.79
N ALA A 41 0.83 1.52 -1.67
CA ALA A 41 1.51 2.77 -1.37
C ALA A 41 0.52 3.88 -1.00
N ARG A 42 -0.58 3.99 -1.77
CA ARG A 42 -1.63 4.99 -1.51
C ARG A 42 -2.36 4.73 -0.18
N ALA A 43 -2.64 3.46 0.14
CA ALA A 43 -3.23 3.09 1.42
C ALA A 43 -2.29 3.39 2.60
N ALA A 44 -1.00 3.07 2.49
CA ALA A 44 -0.01 3.42 3.50
C ALA A 44 0.09 4.94 3.73
N ALA A 45 0.08 5.74 2.66
CA ALA A 45 0.11 7.20 2.75
C ALA A 45 -1.15 7.78 3.42
N ASN A 46 -2.32 7.23 3.11
CA ASN A 46 -3.58 7.66 3.72
C ASN A 46 -3.68 7.24 5.19
N ASN A 47 -3.15 6.07 5.55
CA ASN A 47 -3.13 5.62 6.94
C ASN A 47 -2.15 6.44 7.79
N ASN A 48 -1.05 6.91 7.20
CA ASN A 48 -0.08 7.78 7.89
C ASN A 48 -0.66 9.19 8.13
N LYS A 49 -1.47 9.73 7.21
CA LYS A 49 -2.15 11.03 7.38
C LYS A 49 -3.25 11.04 8.45
N ASN A 50 -3.75 9.86 8.82
CA ASN A 50 -4.82 9.69 9.80
C ASN A 50 -4.29 9.14 11.15
N GLY A 51 -2.96 9.10 11.33
CA GLY A 51 -2.28 8.71 12.57
C GLY A 51 -2.13 9.86 13.54
#